data_AF-A0A7C0ZA33-F1
#
_entry.id   AF-A0A7C0ZA33-F1
#
_cell.length_a   1.000
_cell.length_b   1.000
_cell.length_c   1.000
_cell.angle_alpha   90.00
_cell.angle_beta   90.00
_cell.angle_gamma   90.00
#
_symmetry.space_group_name_H-M   'P 1'
#
loop_
_entity.id
_entity.type
_entity.pdbx_description
1 polymer ?
#
loop_
_entity_poly.entity_id
_entity_poly.type
_entity_poly.pdbx_seq_one_letter_code
_entity_poly.pdbx_strand_id
1 'polypeptide(L)' 'GLLLPQVPIEWGWDAEEFLTQCCLKAWLPPDAWLLPDTEVYRFQAEIFAEEEPRGRVIRRELERR' A
#
# COMPACT_ATOMS: atom_id res chain seq x y z
N GLY A 1 -1.06 -5.79 -9.89
CA GLY A 1 -0.24 -4.77 -9.20
C GLY A 1 -0.15 -5.13 -7.72
N LEU A 2 0.83 -4.63 -6.99
CA LEU A 2 0.93 -4.84 -5.54
C LEU A 2 1.46 -3.57 -4.88
N LEU A 3 0.77 -3.07 -3.86
CA LEU A 3 1.23 -1.98 -3.02
C LEU A 3 1.27 -2.45 -1.56
N LEU A 4 2.28 -1.98 -0.83
CA LEU A 4 2.45 -2.34 0.58
C LEU A 4 1.51 -1.52 1.49
N PRO A 5 1.16 -2.03 2.68
CA PRO A 5 0.21 -1.37 3.58
C PRO A 5 0.59 0.06 4.02
N GLN A 6 1.89 0.39 4.07
CA GLN A 6 2.35 1.73 4.45
C GLN A 6 2.14 2.80 3.36
N VAL A 7 2.07 2.38 2.09
CA VAL A 7 2.03 3.31 0.95
C VAL A 7 0.83 4.27 1.01
N PRO A 8 -0.43 3.81 1.14
CA PRO A 8 -1.56 4.75 1.17
C PRO A 8 -1.52 5.71 2.36
N ILE A 9 -0.86 5.35 3.46
CA ILE A 9 -0.72 6.22 4.63
C ILE A 9 0.33 7.31 4.38
N GLU A 10 1.50 6.94 3.84
CA GLU A 10 2.58 7.87 3.52
C GLU A 10 2.17 8.92 2.47
N TRP A 11 1.31 8.53 1.53
CA TRP A 11 0.83 9.40 0.46
C TRP A 11 -0.52 10.08 0.77
N GLY A 12 -1.12 9.80 1.93
CA GLY A 12 -2.39 10.39 2.33
C GLY A 12 -3.59 9.94 1.48
N TRP A 13 -3.51 8.76 0.87
CA TRP A 13 -4.56 8.22 0.01
C TRP A 13 -5.74 7.67 0.81
N ASP A 14 -6.93 7.87 0.25
CA ASP A 14 -8.10 7.11 0.64
C ASP A 14 -8.15 5.72 -0.03
N ALA A 15 -9.23 4.98 0.19
CA ALA A 15 -9.37 3.63 -0.34
C ALA A 15 -9.52 3.59 -1.87
N GLU A 16 -10.20 4.56 -2.47
CA GLU A 16 -10.40 4.62 -3.93
C GLU A 16 -9.11 5.01 -4.63
N GLU A 17 -8.38 5.99 -4.08
CA GLU A 17 -7.05 6.36 -4.56
C GLU A 17 -6.09 5.18 -4.45
N PHE A 18 -6.12 4.41 -3.35
CA PHE A 18 -5.26 3.24 -3.18
C PHE A 18 -5.53 2.14 -4.23
N LEU A 19 -6.80 1.83 -4.49
CA LEU A 19 -7.20 0.87 -5.54
C LEU A 19 -6.79 1.36 -6.92
N THR A 20 -7.00 2.65 -7.19
CA THR A 20 -6.65 3.31 -8.46
C THR A 20 -5.14 3.24 -8.72
N GLN A 21 -4.32 3.57 -7.74
CA GLN A 21 -2.86 3.49 -7.84
C GLN A 21 -2.38 2.04 -7.97
N CYS A 22 -3.06 1.08 -7.35
CA CYS A 22 -2.76 -0.34 -7.51
C CYS A 22 -3.03 -0.82 -8.94
N CYS A 23 -4.12 -0.36 -9.57
CA CYS A 23 -4.43 -0.63 -10.98
C CYS A 23 -3.36 -0.06 -11.91
N LEU A 24 -2.97 1.20 -11.71
CA LEU A 24 -1.87 1.81 -12.48
C LEU A 24 -0.56 1.04 -12.34
N LYS A 25 -0.22 0.59 -11.13
CA LYS A 25 0.96 -0.25 -10.89
C LYS A 25 0.87 -1.63 -11.56
N ALA A 26 -0.34 -2.10 -11.84
CA ALA A 26 -0.61 -3.32 -12.59
C ALA A 26 -0.57 -3.13 -14.11
N TRP A 27 -0.31 -1.90 -14.60
CA TRP A 27 -0.49 -1.52 -16.00
C TRP A 27 -1.94 -1.68 -16.50
N LEU A 28 -2.92 -1.48 -15.61
CA LEU A 28 -4.34 -1.48 -15.92
C LEU A 28 -4.89 -0.05 -15.95
N PRO A 29 -6.06 0.18 -16.59
CA PRO A 29 -6.80 1.43 -16.44
C PRO A 29 -7.02 1.80 -14.96
N PRO A 30 -7.04 3.10 -14.60
CA PRO A 30 -7.13 3.53 -13.19
C PRO A 30 -8.37 3.00 -12.46
N ASP A 31 -9.46 2.82 -13.20
CA ASP A 31 -10.77 2.35 -12.74
C ASP A 31 -10.99 0.84 -12.93
N ALA A 32 -9.95 0.09 -13.31
CA ALA A 32 -10.08 -1.35 -13.61
C ALA A 32 -10.62 -2.16 -12.42
N TRP A 33 -10.44 -1.70 -11.18
CA TRP A 33 -10.99 -2.35 -9.98
C TRP A 33 -12.52 -2.35 -9.92
N LEU A 34 -13.21 -1.57 -10.76
CA LEU A 34 -14.66 -1.59 -10.92
C LEU A 34 -15.15 -2.67 -11.90
N LEU A 35 -14.24 -3.27 -12.67
CA LEU A 35 -14.59 -4.28 -13.68
C LEU A 35 -14.82 -5.64 -13.02
N PRO A 36 -15.85 -6.40 -13.46
CA PRO A 36 -16.19 -7.70 -12.87
C PRO A 36 -15.08 -8.76 -13.03
N ASP A 37 -14.24 -8.62 -14.05
CA ASP A 37 -13.14 -9.55 -14.34
C ASP A 37 -11.83 -9.17 -13.60
N THR A 38 -11.84 -8.10 -12.80
CA THR A 38 -10.67 -7.67 -12.02
C THR A 38 -10.71 -8.26 -10.62
N GLU A 39 -9.73 -9.09 -10.30
CA GLU A 39 -9.59 -9.65 -8.96
C GLU A 39 -8.76 -8.75 -8.05
N VAL A 40 -9.32 -8.40 -6.89
CA VAL A 40 -8.65 -7.59 -5.87
C VAL A 40 -8.39 -8.45 -4.63
N TYR A 41 -7.12 -8.55 -4.24
CA TYR A 41 -6.67 -9.26 -3.05
C TYR A 41 -6.10 -8.28 -2.03
N ARG A 42 -6.24 -8.60 -0.73
CA ARG A 42 -5.70 -7.80 0.37
C ARG A 42 -4.82 -8.64 1.29
N PHE A 43 -3.80 -8.02 1.85
CA PHE A 43 -2.91 -8.63 2.84
C PHE A 43 -2.50 -7.60 3.91
N GLN A 44 -1.91 -8.09 4.99
CA GLN A 44 -1.37 -7.28 6.09
C GLN A 44 0.12 -7.59 6.26
N ALA A 45 0.84 -6.68 6.93
CA ALA A 45 2.27 -6.85 7.22
C ALA A 45 2.62 -6.23 8.57
N GLU A 46 3.62 -6.79 9.23
CA GLU A 46 4.33 -6.15 10.34
C GLU A 46 5.61 -5.51 9.79
N ILE A 47 5.85 -4.24 10.13
CA ILE A 47 6.96 -3.47 9.57
C ILE A 47 8.02 -3.26 10.66
N PHE A 48 9.26 -3.61 10.33
CA PHE A 48 10.43 -3.35 11.16
C PHE A 48 11.44 -2.52 10.37
N ALA A 49 12.06 -1.53 10.99
CA ALA A 49 13.03 -0.65 10.37
C ALA A 49 14.18 -0.33 11.33
N GLU A 50 15.38 -0.11 10.78
CA GLU A 50 16.51 0.42 11.54
C GLU A 50 16.27 1.91 11.88
N GLU A 51 16.61 2.34 13.10
CA GLU A 51 16.56 3.78 13.48
C GLU A 51 17.65 4.60 12.77
N GLU A 52 18.81 3.98 12.54
CA GLU A 52 19.95 4.50 11.80
C GLU A 52 20.67 3.34 11.11
N PRO A 53 21.51 3.57 10.06
CA PRO A 53 22.15 2.48 9.32
C PRO A 53 22.94 1.53 10.24
N ARG A 54 22.56 0.25 10.27
CA ARG A 54 23.13 -0.79 11.17
C ARG A 54 22.88 -0.55 12.67
N GLY A 55 21.90 0.28 13.01
CA GLY A 55 21.51 0.59 14.38
C GLY A 55 20.46 -0.37 14.93
N ARG A 56 19.70 0.10 15.92
CA ARG A 56 18.60 -0.67 16.53
C ARG A 56 17.46 -0.86 15.52
N VAL A 57 16.92 -2.07 15.46
CA VAL A 57 15.68 -2.38 14.72
C VAL A 57 14.47 -2.16 15.63
N ILE A 58 13.51 -1.37 15.16
CA ILE A 58 12.25 -1.08 15.86
C ILE A 58 11.05 -1.48 15.00
N ARG A 59 9.97 -1.89 15.65
CA ARG A 59 8.67 -2.09 15.00
C ARG A 59 8.05 -0.72 14.69
N ARG A 60 7.56 -0.55 13.47
CA ARG A 60 6.83 0.64 13.04
C ARG A 60 5.33 0.38 13.08
N GLU A 61 4.63 1.18 13.87
CA GLU A 61 3.18 1.27 13.82
C GLU A 61 2.75 2.25 12.72
N LEU A 62 1.71 1.88 11.98
CA LEU A 62 1.17 2.70 10.90
C LEU A 62 -0.01 3.51 11.44
N GLU A 63 0.24 4.75 11.84
CA GLU A 63 -0.80 5.67 12.33
C GLU A 63 -1.25 6.61 11.21
N ARG A 64 -2.58 6.77 11.04
CA ARG A 64 -3.14 7.88 10.26
C ARG A 64 -2.96 9.15 11.10
N ARG A 65 -2.18 10.11 10.59
CA ARG A 65 -2.09 11.45 11.18
C ARG A 65 -3.40 12.22 11.08
#